data_AF-A0A0D2C8P9-F1
#
_entry.id   AF-A0A0D2C8P9-F1
#
_cell.length_a   1.000
_cell.length_b   1.000
_cell.length_c   1.000
_cell.angle_alpha   90.00
_cell.angle_beta   90.00
_cell.angle_gamma   90.00
#
_symmetry.space_group_name_H-M   'P 1'
#
loop_
_entity.id
_entity.type
_entity.pdbx_description
1 polymer ?
#
loop_
_entity_poly.entity_id
_entity_poly.type
_entity_poly.pdbx_seq_one_letter_code
_entity_poly.pdbx_strand_id
1 'polypeptide(L)'
;MADAVIAAANTLRAKQKPLKDKYRSDPSSALVTLSSSGDLDPTSTSLTCSLSAGQAARKVAGLHKAAGGEGFDATGELCSGDMLLESLVACFGVTVRAVATSLGIPINRGAVTVEGDLDFRGTMGIKDPDGNAVPVGFKDIRLIVQLDVDDEHKSKVDKLIEISERYCVVLHTIRNGVNVATRLEAALDAGTGNDSRTRGADIPASEEVLKLN
;
A
#
# COMPACT_ATOMS: atom_id res chain seq x y z
N MET A 1 0.94 -14.92 26.63
CA MET A 1 0.49 -14.27 25.36
C MET A 1 0.73 -12.77 25.39
N ALA A 2 0.40 -12.07 26.49
CA ALA A 2 0.81 -10.68 26.72
C ALA A 2 2.34 -10.46 26.61
N ASP A 3 3.16 -11.39 27.10
CA ASP A 3 4.62 -11.27 27.03
C ASP A 3 5.17 -11.25 25.61
N ALA A 4 4.57 -12.01 24.69
CA ALA A 4 4.98 -12.02 23.28
C ALA A 4 4.60 -10.71 22.57
N VAL A 5 3.45 -10.14 22.93
CA VAL A 5 2.98 -8.83 22.41
C VAL A 5 3.84 -7.70 22.97
N ILE A 6 4.19 -7.74 24.26
CA ILE A 6 5.07 -6.75 24.91
C ILE A 6 6.50 -6.87 24.36
N ALA A 7 7.00 -8.09 24.15
CA ALA A 7 8.31 -8.32 23.54
C ALA A 7 8.35 -7.80 22.10
N ALA A 8 7.33 -8.09 21.29
CA ALA A 8 7.22 -7.55 19.92
C ALA A 8 7.14 -6.01 19.92
N ALA A 9 6.36 -5.41 20.82
CA ALA A 9 6.26 -3.96 20.96
C ALA A 9 7.59 -3.32 21.39
N ASN A 10 8.32 -3.94 22.31
CA ASN A 10 9.62 -3.44 22.77
C ASN A 10 10.70 -3.57 21.69
N THR A 11 10.73 -4.69 20.96
CA THR A 11 11.61 -4.88 19.80
C THR A 11 11.34 -3.85 18.71
N LEU A 12 10.05 -3.58 18.42
CA LEU A 12 9.68 -2.57 17.44
C LEU A 12 10.08 -1.16 17.89
N ARG A 13 9.82 -0.79 19.15
CA ARG A 13 10.24 0.51 19.72
C ARG A 13 11.75 0.70 19.66
N ALA A 14 12.53 -0.34 19.97
CA ALA A 14 13.98 -0.30 19.90
C ALA A 14 14.48 -0.04 18.46
N LYS A 15 13.86 -0.70 17.46
CA LYS A 15 14.17 -0.49 16.03
C LYS A 15 13.74 0.90 15.54
N GLN A 16 12.59 1.40 16.00
CA GLN A 16 12.02 2.67 15.55
C GLN A 16 12.71 3.89 16.16
N LYS A 17 13.18 3.83 17.42
CA LYS A 17 13.79 4.97 18.12
C LYS A 17 14.86 5.70 17.28
N PRO A 18 15.90 5.04 16.74
CA PRO A 18 16.92 5.73 15.96
C PRO A 18 16.37 6.35 14.65
N LEU A 19 15.37 5.73 14.02
CA LEU A 19 14.70 6.28 12.84
C LEU A 19 13.89 7.53 13.22
N LYS A 20 13.13 7.48 14.32
CA LYS A 20 12.36 8.64 14.81
C LYS A 20 13.25 9.82 15.16
N ASP A 21 14.38 9.57 15.83
CA ASP A 21 15.35 10.61 16.18
C ASP A 21 15.94 11.25 14.91
N LYS A 22 16.29 10.45 13.89
CA LYS A 22 16.77 10.94 12.58
C LYS A 22 15.72 11.78 11.84
N TYR A 23 14.47 11.32 11.77
CA TYR A 23 13.40 12.04 11.08
C TYR A 23 13.01 13.35 11.75
N ARG A 24 13.20 13.47 13.07
CA ARG A 24 13.04 14.75 13.79
C ARG A 24 14.14 15.74 13.46
N SER A 25 15.40 15.29 13.37
CA SER A 25 16.54 16.17 13.07
C SER A 25 16.71 16.49 11.58
N ASP A 26 16.31 15.58 10.70
CA ASP A 26 16.36 15.74 9.24
C ASP A 26 15.07 15.18 8.61
N PRO A 27 14.03 16.02 8.49
CA PRO A 27 12.75 15.62 7.89
C PRO A 27 12.86 15.11 6.46
N SER A 28 13.85 15.57 5.68
CA SER A 28 14.00 15.14 4.27
C SER A 28 14.34 13.67 4.15
N SER A 29 15.05 13.11 5.14
CA SER A 29 15.38 11.69 5.21
C SER A 29 14.19 10.75 5.46
N ALA A 30 13.02 11.29 5.80
CA ALA A 30 11.76 10.54 5.97
C ALA A 30 10.97 10.41 4.66
N LEU A 31 11.38 11.10 3.60
CA LEU A 31 10.76 11.01 2.27
C LEU A 31 11.29 9.77 1.56
N VAL A 32 10.39 8.86 1.20
CA VAL A 32 10.70 7.65 0.45
C VAL A 32 9.76 7.57 -0.74
N THR A 33 10.35 7.34 -1.92
CA THR A 33 9.62 7.02 -3.14
C THR A 33 9.61 5.51 -3.33
N LEU A 34 8.41 4.96 -3.42
CA LEU A 34 8.16 3.54 -3.68
C LEU A 34 7.86 3.33 -5.17
N SER A 35 8.35 2.22 -5.78
CA SER A 35 8.18 1.92 -7.20
C SER A 35 7.97 0.42 -7.48
N SER A 36 7.29 0.05 -8.58
CA SER A 36 6.98 -1.35 -8.96
C SER A 36 6.87 -1.59 -10.50
N SER A 37 7.06 -2.85 -10.95
CA SER A 37 7.00 -3.37 -12.35
C SER A 37 6.74 -4.91 -12.41
N GLY A 38 6.29 -5.53 -13.53
CA GLY A 38 5.99 -7.00 -13.60
C GLY A 38 6.08 -7.73 -14.97
N ASP A 39 6.09 -9.10 -14.96
CA ASP A 39 6.22 -10.04 -16.11
C ASP A 39 5.55 -11.45 -15.83
N LEU A 40 5.35 -12.35 -16.83
CA LEU A 40 4.55 -13.62 -16.76
C LEU A 40 5.33 -14.92 -17.11
N ASP A 41 5.26 -15.99 -16.25
CA ASP A 41 5.91 -17.31 -16.46
C ASP A 41 4.90 -18.50 -16.54
N PRO A 42 4.97 -19.38 -17.56
CA PRO A 42 3.98 -20.44 -17.81
C PRO A 42 4.21 -21.83 -17.14
N THR A 43 5.09 -22.03 -16.16
CA THR A 43 5.61 -23.41 -15.83
C THR A 43 5.32 -24.09 -14.46
N SER A 44 4.45 -23.61 -13.55
CA SER A 44 4.46 -24.12 -12.15
C SER A 44 3.25 -25.05 -11.72
N THR A 45 3.30 -25.68 -10.51
CA THR A 45 2.41 -26.81 -10.04
C THR A 45 1.74 -26.80 -8.62
N SER A 46 1.70 -25.71 -7.82
CA SER A 46 0.96 -25.57 -6.53
C SER A 46 -0.40 -24.81 -6.63
N LEU A 47 -1.31 -25.00 -5.68
CA LEU A 47 -2.65 -24.36 -5.63
C LEU A 47 -2.70 -23.31 -4.50
N THR A 48 -2.72 -22.04 -4.86
CA THR A 48 -2.70 -20.80 -4.05
C THR A 48 -3.73 -19.81 -4.62
N CYS A 49 -4.26 -18.86 -3.84
CA CYS A 49 -5.05 -17.75 -4.41
C CYS A 49 -4.10 -16.63 -4.83
N SER A 50 -3.96 -16.54 -6.14
CA SER A 50 -3.03 -15.73 -6.89
C SER A 50 -3.77 -14.52 -7.45
N LEU A 51 -3.19 -13.33 -7.28
CA LEU A 51 -3.45 -12.22 -8.19
C LEU A 51 -2.50 -12.46 -9.37
N SER A 52 -3.04 -13.04 -10.45
CA SER A 52 -2.40 -13.85 -11.52
C SER A 52 -0.85 -13.83 -11.50
N ALA A 53 -0.14 -14.93 -11.25
CA ALA A 53 -0.39 -16.24 -11.82
C ALA A 53 -0.38 -17.36 -10.76
N GLY A 54 -0.97 -18.50 -11.13
CA GLY A 54 -0.82 -19.74 -10.36
C GLY A 54 0.61 -19.89 -9.86
N GLN A 55 0.75 -20.33 -8.61
CA GLN A 55 2.03 -20.57 -7.93
C GLN A 55 2.94 -19.41 -7.54
N ALA A 56 2.51 -18.15 -7.56
CA ALA A 56 3.28 -17.13 -6.86
C ALA A 56 3.14 -17.30 -5.33
N ALA A 57 4.28 -17.33 -4.63
CA ALA A 57 4.44 -17.59 -3.20
C ALA A 57 3.43 -16.88 -2.27
N ARG A 58 3.18 -17.45 -1.08
CA ARG A 58 2.41 -16.83 0.02
C ARG A 58 2.92 -15.40 0.27
N LYS A 59 2.20 -14.40 -0.23
CA LYS A 59 2.49 -12.99 0.00
C LYS A 59 2.05 -12.61 1.42
N VAL A 60 3.01 -12.42 2.33
CA VAL A 60 2.78 -11.94 3.70
C VAL A 60 3.06 -10.45 3.72
N ALA A 61 2.19 -9.64 4.31
CA ALA A 61 2.46 -8.21 4.46
C ALA A 61 3.30 -7.95 5.72
N GLY A 62 4.33 -7.12 5.58
CA GLY A 62 5.25 -6.74 6.65
C GLY A 62 5.39 -5.23 6.77
N LEU A 63 6.04 -4.79 7.84
CA LEU A 63 6.27 -3.37 8.05
C LEU A 63 7.31 -2.84 7.06
N HIS A 64 7.13 -1.61 6.58
CA HIS A 64 8.13 -0.98 5.72
C HIS A 64 9.44 -0.73 6.49
N LYS A 65 10.60 -0.77 5.81
CA LYS A 65 11.92 -0.51 6.44
C LYS A 65 11.97 0.84 7.16
N ALA A 66 11.37 1.87 6.56
CA ALA A 66 11.27 3.21 7.16
C ALA A 66 10.39 3.28 8.42
N ALA A 67 9.54 2.28 8.64
CA ALA A 67 8.77 2.12 9.87
C ALA A 67 9.35 1.05 10.83
N GLY A 68 10.51 0.46 10.51
CA GLY A 68 11.21 -0.50 11.37
C GLY A 68 11.04 -1.98 10.98
N GLY A 69 10.49 -2.27 9.79
CA GLY A 69 10.50 -3.63 9.25
C GLY A 69 11.86 -4.03 8.67
N GLU A 70 12.06 -5.33 8.45
CA GLU A 70 13.33 -5.88 7.94
C GLU A 70 13.36 -5.90 6.40
N GLY A 71 12.17 -5.81 5.78
CA GLY A 71 11.97 -5.73 4.33
C GLY A 71 12.00 -7.08 3.62
N PHE A 72 11.64 -7.05 2.33
CA PHE A 72 11.40 -8.25 1.53
C PHE A 72 12.62 -9.18 1.46
N ASP A 73 13.82 -8.64 1.24
CA ASP A 73 15.06 -9.43 1.12
C ASP A 73 15.34 -10.31 2.35
N ALA A 74 14.93 -9.85 3.54
CA ALA A 74 15.19 -10.54 4.81
C ALA A 74 14.06 -11.48 5.24
N THR A 75 12.81 -11.17 4.88
CA THR A 75 11.62 -11.81 5.48
C THR A 75 10.65 -12.42 4.45
N GLY A 76 10.79 -12.05 3.18
CA GLY A 76 9.79 -12.34 2.15
C GLY A 76 8.47 -11.57 2.33
N GLU A 77 8.42 -10.62 3.28
CA GLU A 77 7.22 -9.84 3.55
C GLU A 77 7.15 -8.60 2.63
N LEU A 78 5.96 -8.36 2.06
CA LEU A 78 5.67 -7.23 1.18
C LEU A 78 5.18 -6.03 1.97
N CYS A 79 5.54 -4.82 1.53
CA CYS A 79 4.94 -3.62 2.07
C CYS A 79 3.53 -3.41 1.49
N SER A 80 2.54 -3.17 2.34
CA SER A 80 1.17 -2.88 1.88
C SER A 80 1.05 -1.58 1.07
N GLY A 81 1.95 -0.62 1.27
CA GLY A 81 2.07 0.58 0.43
C GLY A 81 2.46 0.22 -1.00
N ASP A 82 3.48 -0.63 -1.16
CA ASP A 82 3.91 -1.14 -2.47
C ASP A 82 2.78 -1.94 -3.13
N MET A 83 2.09 -2.79 -2.36
CA MET A 83 0.96 -3.58 -2.87
C MET A 83 -0.20 -2.70 -3.37
N LEU A 84 -0.45 -1.54 -2.76
CA LEU A 84 -1.44 -0.59 -3.26
C LEU A 84 -1.03 -0.01 -4.61
N LEU A 85 0.24 0.38 -4.74
CA LEU A 85 0.81 0.90 -5.98
C LEU A 85 0.82 -0.18 -7.09
N GLU A 86 1.17 -1.41 -6.76
CA GLU A 86 1.05 -2.59 -7.63
C GLU A 86 -0.38 -2.78 -8.13
N SER A 87 -1.36 -2.64 -7.23
CA SER A 87 -2.78 -2.77 -7.58
C SER A 87 -3.22 -1.68 -8.55
N LEU A 88 -2.69 -0.45 -8.40
CA LEU A 88 -2.93 0.65 -9.34
C LEU A 88 -2.32 0.36 -10.71
N VAL A 89 -1.05 -0.05 -10.78
CA VAL A 89 -0.37 -0.42 -12.04
C VAL A 89 -1.12 -1.54 -12.75
N ALA A 90 -1.49 -2.60 -12.02
CA ALA A 90 -2.20 -3.74 -12.58
C ALA A 90 -3.56 -3.32 -13.16
N CYS A 91 -4.36 -2.59 -12.38
CA CYS A 91 -5.67 -2.13 -12.84
C CYS A 91 -5.56 -1.20 -14.04
N PHE A 92 -4.65 -0.22 -14.00
CA PHE A 92 -4.49 0.73 -15.10
C PHE A 92 -3.93 0.07 -16.35
N GLY A 93 -2.93 -0.80 -16.24
CA GLY A 93 -2.35 -1.52 -17.36
C GLY A 93 -3.36 -2.40 -18.09
N VAL A 94 -4.20 -3.14 -17.36
CA VAL A 94 -5.31 -3.92 -17.96
C VAL A 94 -6.31 -3.00 -18.64
N THR A 95 -6.63 -1.84 -18.03
CA THR A 95 -7.56 -0.87 -18.62
C THR A 95 -7.01 -0.31 -19.93
N VAL A 96 -5.74 0.11 -19.97
CA VAL A 96 -5.03 0.55 -21.18
C VAL A 96 -5.11 -0.49 -22.29
N ARG A 97 -4.84 -1.77 -21.98
CA ARG A 97 -4.91 -2.85 -22.96
C ARG A 97 -6.33 -3.06 -23.50
N ALA A 98 -7.33 -3.00 -22.64
CA ALA A 98 -8.74 -3.15 -23.02
C ALA A 98 -9.22 -2.00 -23.92
N VAL A 99 -8.88 -0.75 -23.56
CA VAL A 99 -9.23 0.43 -24.35
C VAL A 99 -8.52 0.42 -25.71
N ALA A 100 -7.23 0.08 -25.74
CA ALA A 100 -6.47 -0.05 -27.00
C ALA A 100 -7.14 -1.04 -27.96
N THR A 101 -7.55 -2.20 -27.43
CA THR A 101 -8.27 -3.24 -28.19
C THR A 101 -9.59 -2.70 -28.75
N SER A 102 -10.38 -1.99 -27.93
CA SER A 102 -11.67 -1.41 -28.34
C SER A 102 -11.52 -0.33 -29.42
N LEU A 103 -10.44 0.46 -29.36
CA LEU A 103 -10.13 1.50 -30.34
C LEU A 103 -9.44 0.97 -31.61
N GLY A 104 -9.13 -0.32 -31.68
CA GLY A 104 -8.38 -0.92 -32.78
C GLY A 104 -6.96 -0.39 -32.89
N ILE A 105 -6.29 -0.15 -31.75
CA ILE A 105 -4.90 0.32 -31.67
C ILE A 105 -4.03 -0.84 -31.21
N PRO A 106 -3.25 -1.48 -32.11
CA PRO A 106 -2.25 -2.47 -31.72
C PRO A 106 -1.14 -1.82 -30.89
N ILE A 107 -0.76 -2.48 -29.78
CA ILE A 107 0.37 -2.07 -28.93
C ILE A 107 1.48 -3.11 -29.12
N ASN A 108 2.62 -2.67 -29.66
CA ASN A 108 3.80 -3.50 -29.91
C ASN A 108 4.51 -3.81 -28.58
N ARG A 109 4.73 -2.78 -27.76
CA ARG A 109 5.25 -2.88 -26.39
C ARG A 109 4.57 -1.83 -25.51
N GLY A 110 4.42 -2.13 -24.23
CA GLY A 110 3.85 -1.18 -23.28
C GLY A 110 4.44 -1.39 -21.88
N ALA A 111 4.65 -0.30 -21.16
CA ALA A 111 5.04 -0.31 -19.76
C ALA A 111 4.21 0.70 -18.98
N VAL A 112 3.84 0.31 -17.76
CA VAL A 112 3.18 1.20 -16.79
C VAL A 112 4.01 1.15 -15.52
N THR A 113 4.49 2.31 -15.08
CA THR A 113 5.26 2.48 -13.86
C THR A 113 4.50 3.41 -12.93
N VAL A 114 4.63 3.18 -11.63
CA VAL A 114 4.05 4.05 -10.60
C VAL A 114 5.12 4.46 -9.62
N GLU A 115 5.01 5.70 -9.16
CA GLU A 115 5.77 6.24 -8.05
C GLU A 115 4.80 6.81 -7.02
N GLY A 116 5.09 6.62 -5.73
CA GLY A 116 4.31 7.22 -4.65
C GLY A 116 5.20 7.77 -3.56
N ASP A 117 4.88 8.98 -3.08
CA ASP A 117 5.63 9.64 -2.00
C ASP A 117 4.90 9.51 -0.68
N LEU A 118 5.63 9.12 0.36
CA LEU A 118 5.15 9.05 1.73
C LEU A 118 6.03 9.91 2.63
N ASP A 119 5.40 10.53 3.64
CA ASP A 119 6.10 11.12 4.76
C ASP A 119 5.92 10.21 5.99
N PHE A 120 6.92 9.40 6.27
CA PHE A 120 6.85 8.41 7.34
C PHE A 120 6.71 9.04 8.74
N ARG A 121 6.96 10.35 8.90
CA ARG A 121 6.72 11.03 10.18
C ARG A 121 5.28 10.87 10.65
N GLY A 122 4.30 10.93 9.74
CA GLY A 122 2.89 10.71 10.07
C GLY A 122 2.65 9.35 10.70
N THR A 123 3.04 8.27 10.00
CA THR A 123 2.90 6.88 10.50
C THR A 123 3.67 6.64 11.79
N MET A 124 4.77 7.37 11.99
CA MET A 124 5.63 7.26 13.16
C MET A 124 5.21 8.15 14.35
N GLY A 125 4.14 8.94 14.19
CA GLY A 125 3.62 9.84 15.22
C GLY A 125 4.52 11.06 15.48
N ILE A 126 5.39 11.42 14.53
CA ILE A 126 6.30 12.55 14.66
C ILE A 126 5.61 13.81 14.16
N LYS A 127 5.63 14.86 14.97
CA LYS A 127 5.12 16.19 14.63
C LYS A 127 6.08 16.93 13.70
N ASP A 128 5.54 17.88 12.93
CA ASP A 128 6.36 18.82 12.17
C ASP A 128 7.10 19.82 13.11
N PRO A 129 8.02 20.66 12.59
CA PRO A 129 8.77 21.61 13.41
C PRO A 129 7.91 22.61 14.19
N ASP A 130 6.68 22.88 13.72
CA ASP A 130 5.73 23.81 14.34
C ASP A 130 4.80 23.10 15.34
N GLY A 131 4.96 21.78 15.52
CA GLY A 131 4.21 20.96 16.47
C GLY A 131 2.88 20.41 15.93
N ASN A 132 2.61 20.53 14.62
CA ASN A 132 1.41 19.99 13.98
C ASN A 132 1.57 18.51 13.62
N ALA A 133 0.44 17.83 13.43
CA ALA A 133 0.43 16.45 12.95
C ALA A 133 0.82 16.39 11.47
N VAL A 134 1.73 15.47 11.13
CA VAL A 134 2.05 15.14 9.73
C VAL A 134 0.98 14.15 9.21
N PRO A 135 0.33 14.42 8.05
CA PRO A 135 -0.66 13.51 7.49
C PRO A 135 -0.11 12.10 7.23
N VAL A 136 -0.90 11.08 7.54
CA VAL A 136 -0.61 9.68 7.22
C VAL A 136 -1.17 9.35 5.84
N GLY A 137 -0.38 8.71 4.99
CA GLY A 137 -0.78 8.27 3.66
C GLY A 137 0.05 8.90 2.55
N PHE A 138 -0.21 8.46 1.31
CA PHE A 138 0.49 8.97 0.12
C PHE A 138 0.21 10.47 -0.05
N LYS A 139 1.26 11.24 -0.31
CA LYS A 139 1.18 12.68 -0.61
C LYS A 139 0.87 12.91 -2.08
N ASP A 140 1.53 12.12 -2.93
CA ASP A 140 1.34 12.16 -4.37
C ASP A 140 1.62 10.76 -4.94
N ILE A 141 0.91 10.43 -6.03
CA ILE A 141 1.08 9.19 -6.78
C ILE A 141 1.12 9.56 -8.26
N ARG A 142 2.19 9.18 -8.95
CA ARG A 142 2.43 9.47 -10.36
C ARG A 142 2.47 8.18 -11.14
N LEU A 143 1.65 8.12 -12.20
CA LEU A 143 1.62 7.00 -13.11
C LEU A 143 2.29 7.41 -14.42
N ILE A 144 3.27 6.63 -14.87
CA ILE A 144 4.01 6.84 -16.10
C ILE A 144 3.65 5.70 -17.05
N VAL A 145 3.18 6.07 -18.24
CA VAL A 145 2.76 5.11 -19.27
C VAL A 145 3.62 5.29 -20.50
N GLN A 146 4.24 4.22 -20.96
CA GLN A 146 5.05 4.18 -22.17
C GLN A 146 4.43 3.19 -23.13
N LEU A 147 4.04 3.63 -24.32
CA LEU A 147 3.44 2.79 -25.35
C LEU A 147 4.23 2.91 -26.65
N ASP A 148 4.55 1.76 -27.21
CA ASP A 148 5.08 1.61 -28.56
C ASP A 148 3.94 1.17 -29.50
N VAL A 149 3.60 2.05 -30.44
CA VAL A 149 2.55 1.88 -31.43
C VAL A 149 3.03 2.41 -32.78
N ASP A 150 2.46 1.88 -33.85
CA ASP A 150 2.80 2.31 -35.21
C ASP A 150 2.39 3.78 -35.48
N ASP A 151 3.06 4.44 -36.42
CA ASP A 151 2.92 5.89 -36.67
C ASP A 151 1.47 6.32 -36.94
N GLU A 152 0.69 5.48 -37.62
CA GLU A 152 -0.72 5.74 -37.94
C GLU A 152 -1.64 5.79 -36.70
N HIS A 153 -1.19 5.26 -35.56
CA HIS A 153 -1.94 5.24 -34.31
C HIS A 153 -1.47 6.25 -33.28
N LYS A 154 -0.30 6.88 -33.46
CA LYS A 154 0.29 7.83 -32.49
C LYS A 154 -0.67 8.97 -32.10
N SER A 155 -1.43 9.49 -33.07
CA SER A 155 -2.42 10.56 -32.83
C SER A 155 -3.59 10.15 -31.93
N LYS A 156 -3.80 8.85 -31.70
CA LYS A 156 -4.89 8.32 -30.86
C LYS A 156 -4.44 7.93 -29.45
N VAL A 157 -3.14 7.97 -29.15
CA VAL A 157 -2.58 7.51 -27.86
C VAL A 157 -3.10 8.36 -26.70
N ASP A 158 -3.13 9.69 -26.83
CA ASP A 158 -3.65 10.56 -25.77
C ASP A 158 -5.11 10.24 -25.45
N LYS A 159 -5.91 9.95 -26.49
CA LYS A 159 -7.32 9.58 -26.31
C LYS A 159 -7.47 8.22 -25.63
N LEU A 160 -6.62 7.26 -25.99
CA LEU A 160 -6.56 5.95 -25.33
C LEU A 160 -6.28 6.13 -23.82
N ILE A 161 -5.30 6.96 -23.45
CA ILE A 161 -4.99 7.24 -22.04
C ILE A 161 -6.14 7.94 -21.33
N GLU A 162 -6.71 8.99 -21.92
CA GLU A 162 -7.87 9.72 -21.35
C GLU A 162 -9.04 8.78 -21.04
N ILE A 163 -9.35 7.86 -21.96
CA ILE A 163 -10.41 6.87 -21.77
C ILE A 163 -10.01 5.84 -20.69
N SER A 164 -8.74 5.46 -20.64
CA SER A 164 -8.24 4.52 -19.63
C SER A 164 -8.32 5.10 -18.23
N GLU A 165 -7.99 6.39 -18.04
CA GLU A 165 -8.19 7.07 -16.76
C GLU A 165 -9.65 7.04 -16.31
N ARG A 166 -10.58 7.28 -17.24
CA ARG A 166 -12.02 7.30 -16.98
C ARG A 166 -12.58 5.97 -16.49
N TYR A 167 -11.97 4.85 -16.90
CA TYR A 167 -12.48 3.52 -16.59
C TYR A 167 -11.66 2.77 -15.54
N CYS A 168 -10.49 3.28 -15.15
CA CYS A 168 -9.68 2.64 -14.13
C CYS A 168 -10.28 2.85 -12.73
N VAL A 169 -10.88 1.78 -12.19
CA VAL A 169 -11.55 1.79 -10.88
C VAL A 169 -10.59 2.13 -9.74
N VAL A 170 -9.39 1.56 -9.73
CA VAL A 170 -8.40 1.81 -8.67
C VAL A 170 -7.91 3.24 -8.70
N LEU A 171 -7.58 3.77 -9.89
CA LEU A 171 -7.20 5.17 -10.06
C LEU A 171 -8.27 6.11 -9.52
N HIS A 172 -9.54 5.88 -9.87
CA HIS A 172 -10.65 6.69 -9.37
C HIS A 172 -10.85 6.58 -7.87
N THR A 173 -10.70 5.38 -7.30
CA THR A 173 -10.79 5.15 -5.86
C THR A 173 -9.72 5.93 -5.10
N ILE A 174 -8.50 5.96 -5.63
CA ILE A 174 -7.36 6.69 -5.05
C ILE A 174 -7.52 8.20 -5.23
N ARG A 175 -7.82 8.69 -6.44
CA ARG A 175 -7.95 10.13 -6.73
C ARG A 175 -9.08 10.80 -5.94
N ASN A 176 -10.21 10.13 -5.79
CA ASN A 176 -11.41 10.72 -5.18
C ASN A 176 -11.53 10.39 -3.69
N GLY A 177 -10.87 9.32 -3.24
CA GLY A 177 -11.18 8.69 -1.97
C GLY A 177 -12.56 8.03 -1.97
N VAL A 178 -12.76 7.11 -1.03
CA VAL A 178 -14.06 6.51 -0.75
C VAL A 178 -14.27 6.52 0.76
N ASN A 179 -15.52 6.46 1.21
CA ASN A 179 -15.78 6.31 2.63
C ASN A 179 -15.27 4.94 3.11
N VAL A 180 -14.36 4.95 4.07
CA VAL A 180 -13.84 3.75 4.73
C VAL A 180 -14.21 3.81 6.20
N ALA A 181 -15.07 2.91 6.65
CA ALA A 181 -15.49 2.81 8.04
C ALA A 181 -14.73 1.70 8.76
N THR A 182 -14.28 1.98 9.98
CA THR A 182 -13.76 0.97 10.90
C THR A 182 -14.80 0.71 11.99
N ARG A 183 -14.99 -0.57 12.34
CA ARG A 183 -15.84 -0.99 13.44
C ARG A 183 -15.11 -2.04 14.24
N LEU A 184 -15.06 -1.86 15.55
CA LEU A 184 -14.72 -2.93 16.46
C LEU A 184 -15.98 -3.77 16.70
N GLU A 185 -15.99 -4.99 16.19
CA GLU A 185 -16.89 -6.02 16.72
C GLU A 185 -16.20 -6.67 17.93
N ALA A 186 -16.98 -7.12 18.91
CA ALA A 186 -16.48 -7.56 20.22
C ALA A 186 -15.17 -8.34 20.11
N ALA A 187 -14.22 -8.05 21.01
CA ALA A 187 -12.92 -8.71 21.01
C ALA A 187 -13.10 -10.22 20.97
N LEU A 188 -12.36 -10.90 20.09
CA LEU A 188 -12.39 -12.35 19.99
C LEU A 188 -11.88 -12.92 21.31
N ASP A 189 -12.80 -13.33 22.19
CA ASP A 189 -12.44 -14.05 23.40
C ASP A 189 -11.77 -15.36 23.00
N ALA A 190 -10.55 -15.58 23.50
CA ALA A 190 -9.84 -16.83 23.34
C ALA A 190 -10.50 -17.92 24.19
N GLY A 191 -11.64 -18.43 23.72
CA GLY A 191 -12.32 -19.63 24.22
C GLY A 191 -13.16 -19.44 25.48
N THR A 192 -14.48 -19.53 25.33
CA THR A 192 -15.32 -20.60 25.90
C THR A 192 -16.74 -20.45 25.35
N GLY A 193 -17.41 -21.58 25.13
CA GLY A 193 -18.72 -21.60 24.48
C GLY A 193 -19.83 -20.88 25.26
N ASN A 194 -20.81 -20.39 24.49
CA ASN A 194 -22.21 -20.14 24.85
C ASN A 194 -22.51 -19.42 26.18
N ASP A 195 -22.88 -18.13 26.13
CA ASP A 195 -24.26 -17.68 26.38
C ASP A 195 -24.40 -16.17 26.12
N SER A 196 -25.57 -15.81 25.63
CA SER A 196 -26.11 -14.47 25.42
C SER A 196 -26.02 -13.51 26.62
N ARG A 197 -25.72 -12.22 26.36
CA ARG A 197 -26.45 -11.00 26.79
C ARG A 197 -25.54 -9.77 27.01
N THR A 198 -25.77 -8.75 26.17
CA THR A 198 -25.75 -7.29 26.43
C THR A 198 -24.80 -6.70 27.49
N ARG A 199 -23.96 -5.73 27.09
CA ARG A 199 -24.14 -4.27 27.32
C ARG A 199 -22.92 -3.51 26.82
N GLY A 200 -23.15 -2.42 26.11
CA GLY A 200 -22.12 -1.44 25.80
C GLY A 200 -21.59 -0.80 27.07
N ALA A 201 -20.27 -0.61 27.13
CA ALA A 201 -19.60 0.25 28.08
C ALA A 201 -18.42 0.91 27.36
N ASP A 202 -18.36 2.24 27.45
CA ASP A 202 -17.31 3.10 26.93
C ASP A 202 -15.93 2.64 27.41
N ILE A 203 -14.98 2.54 26.48
CA ILE A 203 -13.57 2.24 26.79
C ILE A 203 -12.93 3.53 27.31
N PRO A 204 -12.34 3.54 28.52
CA PRO A 204 -11.63 4.71 29.02
C PRO A 204 -10.34 4.91 28.22
N ALA A 205 -10.08 6.16 27.82
CA ALA A 205 -8.84 6.56 27.17
C ALA A 205 -7.64 6.23 28.07
N SER A 206 -6.86 5.20 27.73
CA SER A 206 -5.59 4.96 28.39
C SER A 206 -4.58 6.02 27.93
N GLU A 207 -4.38 7.03 28.75
CA GLU A 207 -3.43 8.14 28.57
C GLU A 207 -1.98 7.69 28.27
N GLU A 208 -1.64 6.41 28.46
CA GLU A 208 -0.30 5.89 28.16
C GLU A 208 -0.01 5.70 26.66
N VAL A 209 -1.03 5.57 25.80
CA VAL A 209 -0.79 5.44 24.34
C VAL A 209 -0.51 6.81 23.69
N LEU A 210 -1.00 7.90 24.30
CA LEU A 210 -0.78 9.28 23.84
C LEU A 210 0.61 9.83 24.18
N LYS A 211 1.33 9.22 25.14
CA LYS A 211 2.67 9.66 25.56
C LYS A 211 3.82 9.10 24.70
N LEU A 212 3.50 8.41 23.61
CA LEU A 212 4.48 7.78 22.71
C LEU A 212 4.87 8.62 21.48
N ASN A 213 4.43 9.88 21.42
CA ASN A 213 4.73 10.83 20.33
C ASN A 213 5.58 12.02 20.78
#